data_AF-D6X161-F1
#
_entry.id   AF-D6X161-F1
#
_cell.length_a   1.000
_cell.length_b   1.000
_cell.length_c   1.000
_cell.angle_alpha   90.00
_cell.angle_beta   90.00
_cell.angle_gamma   90.00
#
_symmetry.space_group_name_H-M   'P 1'
#
loop_
_entity.id
_entity.type
_entity.pdbx_description
1 polymer ?
#
loop_
_entity_poly.entity_id
_entity_poly.type
_entity_poly.pdbx_seq_one_letter_code
_entity_poly.pdbx_strand_id
1 'polypeptide(L)'
;MADPKYADLPGIAHDEPDVYETNDLPESEQAVDFFEEENDSIERIHVSASEAFNKFKGKFLKANNVDFSERISKKIRTGYDARSGDWELVGEGEKETPLQKYQRLQCEMKELMEEITKIQAEKKGDDANCLVSSSQVEQALKKLTDLKLEESLGAEVVSSISDPQGTQIKKLLSQLEQFKASAREKTESQAESDGSGIVYQLNYRPEQARLAQTTRVAELEGRLHRLESIMGSSNDKLTRLASATNKGTLLETAQHLSATASLLDSAQLDHIEGRLSCLQQKLDAIAEKKKEIAQDEEKDKM
;
A
#
# COMPACT_ATOMS: atom_id res chain seq x y z
N MET A 1 -14.51 55.95 30.50
CA MET A 1 -14.11 57.37 30.56
C MET A 1 -14.46 57.97 29.22
N ALA A 2 -15.27 59.03 29.18
CA ALA A 2 -15.75 59.61 27.93
C ALA A 2 -14.58 60.24 27.16
N ASP A 3 -14.49 59.94 25.87
CA ASP A 3 -13.46 60.50 25.00
C ASP A 3 -13.61 62.03 24.94
N PRO A 4 -12.56 62.82 25.21
CA PRO A 4 -12.66 64.28 25.33
C PRO A 4 -13.10 64.97 24.04
N LYS A 5 -13.00 64.27 22.91
CA LYS A 5 -13.46 64.73 21.60
C LYS A 5 -15.00 64.80 21.49
N TYR A 6 -15.71 64.04 22.30
CA TYR A 6 -17.17 63.86 22.23
C TYR A 6 -17.90 64.37 23.47
N ALA A 7 -17.18 64.90 24.47
CA ALA A 7 -17.72 65.28 25.77
C ALA A 7 -18.70 66.47 25.72
N ASP A 8 -18.53 67.41 24.78
CA ASP A 8 -19.33 68.64 24.69
C ASP A 8 -20.47 68.57 23.66
N LEU A 9 -20.65 67.41 23.00
CA LEU A 9 -21.65 67.25 21.94
C LEU A 9 -23.00 66.77 22.51
N PRO A 10 -24.11 67.49 22.27
CA PRO A 10 -25.42 67.05 22.72
C PRO A 10 -25.91 65.83 21.92
N GLY A 11 -26.49 64.85 22.61
CA GLY A 11 -27.13 63.69 21.99
C GLY A 11 -26.24 62.45 21.79
N ILE A 12 -25.07 62.39 22.42
CA ILE A 12 -24.22 61.19 22.42
C ILE A 12 -24.59 60.30 23.61
N ALA A 13 -24.86 59.02 23.35
CA ALA A 13 -25.12 58.02 24.38
C ALA A 13 -23.78 57.61 25.02
N HIS A 14 -23.62 57.89 26.32
CA HIS A 14 -22.39 57.58 27.06
C HIS A 14 -22.47 56.28 27.87
N ASP A 15 -23.68 55.80 28.14
CA ASP A 15 -23.97 54.64 29.00
C ASP A 15 -24.55 53.45 28.24
N GLU A 16 -24.44 53.46 26.91
CA GLU A 16 -24.81 52.34 26.06
C GLU A 16 -23.55 51.56 25.66
N PRO A 17 -23.62 50.23 25.53
CA PRO A 17 -22.50 49.46 25.02
C PRO A 17 -22.25 49.83 23.54
N ASP A 18 -20.99 50.07 23.20
CA ASP A 18 -20.59 50.38 21.82
C ASP A 18 -20.92 49.24 20.83
N VAL A 19 -21.03 48.00 21.34
CA VAL A 19 -21.32 46.79 20.55
C VAL A 19 -22.39 45.97 21.25
N TYR A 20 -23.45 45.63 20.53
CA TYR A 20 -24.44 44.65 20.96
C TYR A 20 -24.16 43.34 20.23
N GLU A 21 -23.63 42.36 20.95
CA GLU A 21 -23.35 41.02 20.43
C GLU A 21 -24.18 39.95 21.16
N THR A 22 -24.42 38.83 20.49
CA THR A 22 -25.03 37.64 21.09
C THR A 22 -23.99 36.92 21.95
N ASN A 23 -24.41 36.23 23.01
CA ASN A 23 -23.54 35.33 23.76
C ASN A 23 -23.22 34.10 22.90
N ASP A 24 -22.31 34.25 21.93
CA ASP A 24 -21.93 33.19 21.02
C ASP A 24 -21.15 32.11 21.78
N LEU A 25 -21.71 30.90 21.79
CA LEU A 25 -20.99 29.70 22.21
C LEU A 25 -19.85 29.46 21.21
N PRO A 26 -18.66 29.03 21.67
CA PRO A 26 -17.55 28.74 20.78
C PRO A 26 -17.98 27.76 19.69
N GLU A 27 -17.62 28.01 18.43
CA GLU A 27 -18.04 27.20 17.26
C GLU A 27 -17.77 25.70 17.45
N SER A 28 -16.76 25.34 18.26
CA SER A 28 -16.44 23.95 18.63
C SER A 28 -17.54 23.22 19.42
N GLU A 29 -18.42 23.95 20.12
CA GLU A 29 -19.57 23.38 20.84
C GLU A 29 -20.83 23.26 19.97
N GLN A 30 -20.80 23.83 18.75
CA GLN A 30 -21.91 23.78 17.79
C GLN A 30 -21.80 22.61 16.80
N ALA A 31 -20.65 21.94 16.76
CA ALA A 31 -20.46 20.72 15.97
C ALA A 31 -21.20 19.55 16.62
N VAL A 32 -22.50 19.45 16.34
CA VAL A 32 -23.24 18.21 16.59
C VAL A 32 -22.72 17.23 15.54
N ASP A 33 -21.88 16.28 15.97
CA ASP A 33 -21.49 15.16 15.12
C ASP A 33 -22.77 14.48 14.63
N PHE A 34 -23.14 14.69 13.37
CA PHE A 34 -24.25 14.02 12.73
C PHE A 34 -23.84 12.56 12.51
N PHE A 35 -23.95 11.75 13.57
CA PHE A 35 -23.91 10.31 13.43
C PHE A 35 -25.23 9.90 12.78
N GLU A 36 -25.17 9.40 11.53
CA GLU A 36 -26.30 8.66 10.98
C GLU A 36 -26.59 7.47 11.90
N GLU A 37 -27.74 7.51 12.57
CA GLU A 37 -28.23 6.45 13.44
C GLU A 37 -28.06 5.09 12.75
N GLU A 38 -27.60 4.10 13.52
CA GLU A 38 -27.47 2.74 13.05
C GLU A 38 -28.87 2.21 12.69
N ASN A 39 -29.14 2.09 11.39
CA ASN A 39 -30.38 1.52 10.88
C ASN A 39 -30.26 0.00 10.82
N ASP A 40 -31.13 -0.71 11.55
CA ASP A 40 -31.19 -2.19 11.57
C ASP A 40 -31.44 -2.83 10.18
N SER A 41 -31.91 -2.04 9.21
CA SER A 41 -32.17 -2.49 7.82
C SER A 41 -30.98 -2.30 6.87
N ILE A 42 -29.86 -1.72 7.31
CA ILE A 42 -28.70 -1.43 6.46
C ILE A 42 -27.45 -2.11 7.03
N GLU A 43 -26.91 -3.08 6.30
CA GLU A 43 -25.60 -3.65 6.62
C GLU A 43 -24.48 -2.72 6.14
N ARG A 44 -23.76 -2.11 7.09
CA ARG A 44 -22.59 -1.28 6.81
C ARG A 44 -21.33 -2.15 6.73
N ILE A 45 -20.86 -2.43 5.52
CA ILE A 45 -19.63 -3.20 5.29
C ILE A 45 -18.42 -2.26 5.25
N HIS A 46 -17.48 -2.43 6.16
CA HIS A 46 -16.23 -1.66 6.15
C HIS A 46 -15.33 -2.11 4.99
N VAL A 47 -14.98 -1.17 4.10
CA VAL A 47 -14.11 -1.44 2.96
C VAL A 47 -12.66 -1.08 3.30
N SER A 48 -11.82 -2.10 3.48
CA SER A 48 -10.37 -1.92 3.60
C SER A 48 -9.72 -1.96 2.21
N ALA A 49 -9.17 -0.82 1.77
CA ALA A 49 -8.48 -0.72 0.48
C ALA A 49 -7.28 -1.69 0.38
N SER A 50 -6.54 -1.87 1.48
CA SER A 50 -5.40 -2.79 1.54
C SER A 50 -5.82 -4.25 1.41
N GLU A 51 -6.92 -4.63 2.06
CA GLU A 51 -7.47 -5.98 1.97
C GLU A 51 -8.03 -6.25 0.56
N ALA A 52 -8.79 -5.30 0.01
CA ALA A 52 -9.29 -5.38 -1.36
C ALA A 52 -8.14 -5.51 -2.37
N PHE A 53 -7.09 -4.69 -2.25
CA PHE A 53 -5.91 -4.79 -3.11
C PHE A 53 -5.28 -6.18 -3.05
N ASN A 54 -5.07 -6.73 -1.85
CA ASN A 54 -4.50 -8.06 -1.70
C ASN A 54 -5.41 -9.16 -2.28
N LYS A 55 -6.74 -9.03 -2.19
CA LYS A 55 -7.70 -9.96 -2.78
C LYS A 55 -7.65 -10.01 -4.31
N PHE A 56 -7.29 -8.89 -4.96
CA PHE A 56 -7.20 -8.79 -6.43
C PHE A 56 -5.77 -8.80 -6.96
N LYS A 57 -4.76 -8.76 -6.09
CA LYS A 57 -3.35 -8.83 -6.47
C LYS A 57 -3.07 -10.13 -7.23
N GLY A 58 -2.50 -10.01 -8.42
CA GLY A 58 -2.20 -11.15 -9.29
C GLY A 58 -3.36 -11.66 -10.14
N LYS A 59 -4.56 -11.07 -10.02
CA LYS A 59 -5.67 -11.32 -10.97
C LYS A 59 -5.60 -10.28 -12.07
N PHE A 60 -5.50 -10.73 -13.32
CA PHE A 60 -5.43 -9.85 -14.49
C PHE A 60 -6.61 -10.09 -15.43
N LEU A 61 -7.07 -9.02 -16.07
CA LEU A 61 -8.12 -9.06 -17.09
C LEU A 61 -7.52 -8.77 -18.46
N LYS A 62 -7.84 -9.60 -19.45
CA LYS A 62 -7.45 -9.38 -20.86
C LYS A 62 -8.53 -8.54 -21.56
N ALA A 63 -8.13 -7.40 -22.13
CA ALA A 63 -9.03 -6.47 -22.83
C ALA A 63 -8.96 -6.55 -24.37
N ASN A 64 -8.15 -7.45 -24.93
CA ASN A 64 -7.79 -7.41 -26.36
C ASN A 64 -8.93 -7.68 -27.34
N ASN A 65 -10.00 -8.38 -26.92
CA ASN A 65 -11.06 -8.81 -27.83
C ASN A 65 -12.46 -8.48 -27.32
N VAL A 66 -12.55 -7.43 -26.49
CA VAL A 66 -13.80 -6.94 -25.90
C VAL A 66 -14.51 -6.03 -26.89
N ASP A 67 -15.74 -6.38 -27.24
CA ASP A 67 -16.63 -5.61 -28.11
C ASP A 67 -18.05 -5.65 -27.53
N PHE A 68 -18.54 -4.49 -27.10
CA PHE A 68 -19.92 -4.30 -26.60
C PHE A 68 -20.88 -3.83 -27.69
N SER A 69 -20.38 -3.56 -28.91
CA SER A 69 -21.29 -3.37 -30.03
C SER A 69 -21.96 -4.70 -30.31
N GLU A 70 -23.29 -4.74 -30.41
CA GLU A 70 -24.13 -5.95 -30.54
C GLU A 70 -23.96 -6.68 -31.89
N ARG A 71 -22.72 -6.82 -32.36
CA ARG A 71 -22.35 -7.52 -33.58
C ARG A 71 -22.45 -9.01 -33.34
N ILE A 72 -23.41 -9.64 -34.00
CA ILE A 72 -23.58 -11.10 -33.99
C ILE A 72 -22.32 -11.72 -34.59
N SER A 73 -21.57 -12.46 -33.77
CA SER A 73 -20.35 -13.15 -34.15
C SER A 73 -20.37 -14.57 -33.60
N LYS A 74 -19.57 -15.47 -34.20
CA LYS A 74 -19.46 -16.86 -33.72
C LYS A 74 -18.83 -16.97 -32.32
N LYS A 75 -18.15 -15.92 -31.85
CA LYS A 75 -17.50 -15.86 -30.54
C LYS A 75 -18.22 -14.85 -29.63
N ILE A 76 -18.27 -15.15 -28.33
CA ILE A 76 -18.70 -14.19 -27.31
C ILE A 76 -17.59 -13.13 -27.23
N ARG A 77 -17.86 -11.93 -27.74
CA ARG A 77 -16.93 -10.78 -27.67
C ARG A 77 -17.31 -9.81 -26.55
N THR A 78 -18.47 -10.03 -25.92
CA THR A 78 -19.00 -9.16 -24.88
C THR A 78 -18.38 -9.52 -23.53
N GLY A 79 -17.67 -8.57 -22.92
CA GLY A 79 -17.08 -8.71 -21.59
C GLY A 79 -15.58 -8.95 -21.57
N TYR A 80 -14.99 -8.74 -20.39
CA TYR A 80 -13.57 -8.94 -20.13
C TYR A 80 -13.26 -10.41 -19.86
N ASP A 81 -12.15 -10.91 -20.38
CA ASP A 81 -11.72 -12.28 -20.10
C ASP A 81 -10.83 -12.32 -18.86
N ALA A 82 -11.30 -13.03 -17.83
CA ALA A 82 -10.58 -13.24 -16.57
C ALA A 82 -9.70 -14.51 -16.59
N ARG A 83 -9.55 -15.15 -17.77
CA ARG A 83 -8.63 -16.27 -17.99
C ARG A 83 -7.18 -15.80 -17.96
N SER A 84 -6.68 -15.59 -16.76
CA SER A 84 -5.26 -15.36 -16.47
C SER A 84 -4.79 -16.52 -15.59
N GLY A 85 -4.17 -17.51 -16.22
CA GLY A 85 -3.54 -18.64 -15.55
C GLY A 85 -2.59 -19.36 -16.51
N ASP A 86 -1.47 -19.85 -15.98
CA ASP A 86 -0.41 -20.52 -16.75
C ASP A 86 -0.81 -21.87 -17.36
N TRP A 87 -2.04 -22.33 -17.11
CA TRP A 87 -2.58 -23.62 -17.55
C TRP A 87 -3.85 -23.45 -18.40
N GLU A 88 -3.81 -22.51 -19.35
CA GLU A 88 -4.90 -22.33 -20.30
C GLU A 88 -4.74 -23.31 -21.47
N LEU A 89 -5.78 -24.05 -21.85
CA LEU A 89 -5.87 -24.73 -23.14
C LEU A 89 -6.68 -23.83 -24.08
N VAL A 90 -6.12 -23.50 -25.26
CA VAL A 90 -6.82 -22.69 -26.25
C VAL A 90 -8.05 -23.46 -26.73
N GLY A 91 -9.19 -22.80 -26.85
CA GLY A 91 -10.38 -23.36 -27.49
C GLY A 91 -10.15 -23.67 -28.97
N GLU A 92 -10.85 -24.66 -29.50
CA GLU A 92 -10.69 -25.12 -30.88
C GLU A 92 -10.81 -23.96 -31.90
N GLY A 93 -9.73 -23.68 -32.63
CA GLY A 93 -9.71 -22.67 -33.71
C GLY A 93 -8.91 -21.38 -33.45
N GLU A 94 -8.19 -21.22 -32.33
CA GLU A 94 -7.21 -20.13 -32.16
C GLU A 94 -5.76 -20.62 -32.23
N LYS A 95 -4.82 -19.72 -32.59
CA LYS A 95 -3.40 -20.06 -32.71
C LYS A 95 -2.76 -20.10 -31.31
N GLU A 96 -2.29 -21.27 -30.92
CA GLU A 96 -1.59 -21.50 -29.65
C GLU A 96 -0.29 -20.69 -29.57
N THR A 97 0.01 -20.15 -28.38
CA THR A 97 1.35 -19.62 -28.10
C THR A 97 2.36 -20.78 -27.96
N PRO A 98 3.66 -20.57 -28.25
CA PRO A 98 4.66 -21.65 -28.13
C PRO A 98 4.71 -22.30 -26.74
N LEU A 99 4.53 -21.51 -25.67
CA LEU A 99 4.50 -21.99 -24.28
C LEU A 99 3.26 -22.85 -23.99
N GLN A 100 2.11 -22.42 -24.49
CA GLN A 100 0.85 -23.14 -24.32
C GLN A 100 0.82 -24.44 -25.11
N LYS A 101 1.35 -24.41 -26.34
CA LYS A 101 1.54 -25.61 -27.17
C LYS A 101 2.48 -26.60 -26.49
N TYR A 102 3.56 -26.12 -25.88
CA TYR A 102 4.48 -26.94 -25.09
C TYR A 102 3.77 -27.64 -23.92
N GLN A 103 2.96 -26.91 -23.15
CA GLN A 103 2.21 -27.46 -22.03
C GLN A 103 1.13 -28.46 -22.49
N ARG A 104 0.40 -28.17 -23.57
CA ARG A 104 -0.56 -29.12 -24.16
C ARG A 104 0.15 -30.41 -24.59
N LEU A 105 1.25 -30.31 -25.33
CA LEU A 105 2.04 -31.46 -25.74
C LEU A 105 2.56 -32.26 -24.54
N GLN A 106 2.95 -31.58 -23.45
CA GLN A 106 3.35 -32.25 -22.22
C GLN A 106 2.20 -33.05 -21.59
N CYS A 107 0.98 -32.52 -21.60
CA CYS A 107 -0.21 -33.22 -21.13
C CYS A 107 -0.58 -34.39 -22.06
N GLU A 108 -0.64 -34.18 -23.38
CA GLU A 108 -0.97 -35.20 -24.38
C GLU A 108 0.03 -36.36 -24.37
N MET A 109 1.33 -36.08 -24.21
CA MET A 109 2.34 -37.14 -24.13
C MET A 109 2.27 -37.94 -22.81
N LYS A 110 1.85 -37.30 -21.70
CA LYS A 110 1.58 -38.01 -20.44
C LYS A 110 0.34 -38.89 -20.56
N GLU A 111 -0.73 -38.38 -21.16
CA GLU A 111 -1.95 -39.14 -21.42
C GLU A 111 -1.66 -40.36 -22.32
N LEU A 112 -0.91 -40.16 -23.41
CA LEU A 112 -0.47 -41.23 -24.29
C LEU A 112 0.36 -42.30 -23.55
N MET A 113 1.22 -41.89 -22.62
CA MET A 113 1.98 -42.81 -21.78
C MET A 113 1.04 -43.64 -20.87
N GLU A 114 0.06 -43.00 -20.26
CA GLU A 114 -0.95 -43.68 -19.44
C GLU A 114 -1.78 -44.67 -20.27
N GLU A 115 -2.17 -44.33 -21.49
CA GLU A 115 -2.88 -45.25 -22.38
C GLU A 115 -2.03 -46.45 -22.80
N ILE A 116 -0.76 -46.24 -23.16
CA ILE A 116 0.15 -47.33 -23.52
C ILE A 116 0.38 -48.26 -22.32
N THR A 117 0.57 -47.72 -21.11
CA THR A 117 0.71 -48.55 -19.90
C THR A 117 -0.56 -49.33 -19.57
N LYS A 118 -1.75 -48.74 -19.77
CA LYS A 118 -3.04 -49.46 -19.64
C LYS A 118 -3.15 -50.59 -20.68
N ILE A 119 -2.83 -50.33 -21.95
CA ILE A 119 -2.87 -51.33 -23.03
C ILE A 119 -1.87 -52.46 -22.77
N GLN A 120 -0.67 -52.15 -22.25
CA GLN A 120 0.31 -53.17 -21.85
C GLN A 120 -0.17 -54.00 -20.65
N ALA A 121 -0.87 -53.38 -19.69
CA ALA A 121 -1.45 -54.10 -18.56
C ALA A 121 -2.60 -55.02 -18.97
N GLU A 122 -3.42 -54.61 -19.96
CA GLU A 122 -4.55 -55.38 -20.48
C GLU A 122 -4.13 -56.48 -21.48
N LYS A 123 -3.05 -56.30 -22.26
CA LYS A 123 -2.52 -57.28 -23.22
C LYS A 123 -1.32 -58.04 -22.67
N LYS A 124 -1.56 -58.97 -21.73
CA LYS A 124 -0.56 -59.99 -21.29
C LYS A 124 -0.44 -61.19 -22.26
N GLY A 125 -0.62 -60.99 -23.56
CA GLY A 125 -0.49 -62.04 -24.58
C GLY A 125 0.36 -61.54 -25.75
N ASP A 126 1.28 -62.40 -26.22
CA ASP A 126 2.46 -62.15 -27.07
C ASP A 126 2.28 -61.39 -28.41
N ASP A 127 1.12 -60.80 -28.71
CA ASP A 127 0.90 -59.98 -29.92
C ASP A 127 0.79 -58.48 -29.57
N ALA A 128 1.79 -57.96 -28.87
CA ALA A 128 1.93 -56.54 -28.57
C ALA A 128 2.64 -55.80 -29.72
N ASN A 129 2.07 -55.83 -30.93
CA ASN A 129 2.52 -54.95 -32.00
C ASN A 129 1.92 -53.54 -31.79
N CYS A 130 2.31 -52.88 -30.69
CA CYS A 130 2.10 -51.45 -30.53
C CYS A 130 3.19 -50.76 -31.36
N LEU A 131 2.79 -50.05 -32.42
CA LEU A 131 3.72 -49.36 -33.32
C LEU A 131 4.63 -48.35 -32.58
N VAL A 132 4.21 -47.92 -31.37
CA VAL A 132 4.91 -46.99 -30.50
C VAL A 132 5.32 -47.71 -29.22
N SER A 133 6.63 -47.85 -29.00
CA SER A 133 7.13 -48.44 -27.76
C SER A 133 7.02 -47.43 -26.60
N SER A 134 6.64 -47.90 -25.41
CA SER A 134 6.60 -47.08 -24.19
C SER A 134 7.94 -46.34 -23.95
N SER A 135 9.06 -47.01 -24.25
CA SER A 135 10.40 -46.40 -24.19
C SER A 135 10.60 -45.21 -25.14
N GLN A 136 9.96 -45.20 -26.31
CA GLN A 136 10.06 -44.06 -27.24
C GLN A 136 9.27 -42.84 -26.74
N VAL A 137 8.09 -43.06 -26.13
CA VAL A 137 7.29 -41.98 -25.53
C VAL A 137 7.99 -41.38 -24.31
N GLU A 138 8.61 -42.21 -23.47
CA GLU A 138 9.46 -41.76 -22.36
C GLU A 138 10.65 -40.91 -22.83
N GLN A 139 11.36 -41.36 -23.88
CA GLN A 139 12.48 -40.60 -24.43
C GLN A 139 12.02 -39.27 -25.05
N ALA A 140 10.86 -39.24 -25.69
CA ALA A 140 10.30 -38.02 -26.25
C ALA A 140 9.87 -37.04 -25.15
N LEU A 141 9.30 -37.52 -24.04
CA LEU A 141 8.98 -36.69 -22.88
C LEU A 141 10.23 -36.10 -22.23
N LYS A 142 11.31 -36.88 -22.09
CA LYS A 142 12.61 -36.39 -21.60
C LYS A 142 13.15 -35.27 -22.50
N LYS A 143 13.11 -35.47 -23.82
CA LYS A 143 13.49 -34.42 -24.79
C LYS A 143 12.62 -33.18 -24.67
N LEU A 144 11.31 -33.33 -24.44
CA LEU A 144 10.40 -32.20 -24.23
C LEU A 144 10.71 -31.48 -22.91
N THR A 145 11.06 -32.18 -21.83
CA THR A 145 11.45 -31.53 -20.57
C THR A 145 12.80 -30.81 -20.68
N ASP A 146 13.74 -31.35 -21.46
CA ASP A 146 15.07 -30.76 -21.69
C ASP A 146 15.01 -29.55 -22.62
N LEU A 147 14.01 -29.49 -23.51
CA LEU A 147 13.72 -28.31 -24.35
C LEU A 147 13.19 -27.10 -23.55
N LYS A 148 13.14 -27.15 -22.20
CA LYS A 148 12.96 -25.98 -21.35
C LYS A 148 14.21 -25.11 -21.40
N LEU A 149 14.14 -24.11 -22.27
CA LEU A 149 15.10 -23.07 -22.66
C LEU A 149 15.64 -22.20 -21.50
N GLU A 150 16.11 -22.80 -20.42
CA GLU A 150 16.95 -22.12 -19.42
C GLU A 150 18.44 -22.24 -19.81
N GLU A 151 18.79 -23.30 -20.54
CA GLU A 151 20.17 -23.61 -20.96
C GLU A 151 20.56 -23.01 -22.32
N SER A 152 19.60 -22.68 -23.20
CA SER A 152 19.88 -22.12 -24.54
C SER A 152 20.13 -20.61 -24.57
N LEU A 153 19.95 -19.90 -23.45
CA LEU A 153 20.25 -18.47 -23.35
C LEU A 153 21.63 -18.17 -22.77
N GLY A 154 22.38 -19.20 -22.34
CA GLY A 154 23.81 -19.17 -22.03
C GLY A 154 24.20 -18.28 -20.83
N ALA A 155 24.94 -18.85 -19.88
CA ALA A 155 25.62 -18.09 -18.81
C ALA A 155 26.56 -16.97 -19.35
N GLU A 156 26.92 -17.03 -20.64
CA GLU A 156 27.70 -15.99 -21.33
C GLU A 156 26.94 -14.67 -21.54
N VAL A 157 25.61 -14.69 -21.75
CA VAL A 157 24.82 -13.46 -21.93
C VAL A 157 24.55 -12.80 -20.58
N VAL A 158 24.34 -13.61 -19.53
CA VAL A 158 24.15 -13.11 -18.16
C VAL A 158 25.44 -12.48 -17.61
N SER A 159 26.61 -13.08 -17.87
CA SER A 159 27.91 -12.52 -17.43
C SER A 159 28.32 -11.26 -18.19
N SER A 160 27.95 -11.14 -19.48
CA SER A 160 28.18 -9.92 -20.28
C SER A 160 27.17 -8.80 -19.99
N ILE A 161 25.98 -9.12 -19.48
CA ILE A 161 25.02 -8.15 -18.93
C ILE A 161 25.40 -7.70 -17.51
N SER A 162 26.08 -8.56 -16.73
CA SER A 162 26.39 -8.30 -15.32
C SER A 162 27.37 -7.16 -15.11
N ASP A 163 28.38 -6.97 -15.98
CA ASP A 163 29.22 -5.76 -15.93
C ASP A 163 29.94 -5.40 -17.26
N PRO A 164 29.19 -5.01 -18.30
CA PRO A 164 29.78 -4.51 -19.55
C PRO A 164 30.53 -3.19 -19.34
N GLN A 165 30.17 -2.44 -18.31
CA GLN A 165 30.73 -1.12 -17.98
C GLN A 165 32.15 -1.26 -17.41
N GLY A 166 32.37 -2.16 -16.44
CA GLY A 166 33.68 -2.32 -15.79
C GLY A 166 34.82 -2.75 -16.73
N THR A 167 34.52 -3.63 -17.70
CA THR A 167 35.53 -4.10 -18.68
C THR A 167 35.87 -3.03 -19.71
N GLN A 168 34.88 -2.22 -20.12
CA GLN A 168 35.07 -1.09 -21.03
C GLN A 168 35.85 0.05 -20.35
N ILE A 169 35.59 0.34 -19.08
CA ILE A 169 36.31 1.36 -18.29
C ILE A 169 37.80 1.00 -18.15
N LYS A 170 38.15 -0.26 -17.86
CA LYS A 170 39.56 -0.69 -17.77
C LYS A 170 40.30 -0.57 -19.10
N LYS A 171 39.66 -0.92 -20.22
CA LYS A 171 40.24 -0.74 -21.56
C LYS A 171 40.47 0.74 -21.87
N LEU A 172 39.48 1.60 -21.58
CA LEU A 172 39.58 3.05 -21.80
C LEU A 172 40.68 3.68 -20.94
N LEU A 173 40.80 3.29 -19.66
CA LEU A 173 41.89 3.75 -18.80
C LEU A 173 43.26 3.33 -19.33
N SER A 174 43.42 2.09 -19.81
CA SER A 174 44.68 1.65 -20.41
C SER A 174 45.03 2.42 -21.69
N GLN A 175 44.02 2.75 -22.50
CA GLN A 175 44.19 3.55 -23.72
C GLN A 175 44.55 5.00 -23.39
N LEU A 176 43.96 5.59 -22.34
CA LEU A 176 44.30 6.91 -21.84
C LEU A 176 45.72 6.94 -21.24
N GLU A 177 46.15 5.90 -20.55
CA GLU A 177 47.52 5.78 -20.03
C GLU A 177 48.54 5.60 -21.17
N GLN A 178 48.23 4.80 -22.18
CA GLN A 178 49.05 4.67 -23.40
C GLN A 178 49.14 6.00 -24.16
N PHE A 179 48.04 6.76 -24.25
CA PHE A 179 48.03 8.09 -24.86
C PHE A 179 48.80 9.13 -24.04
N LYS A 180 48.72 9.06 -22.70
CA LYS A 180 49.50 9.91 -21.80
C LYS A 180 51.00 9.62 -21.89
N ALA A 181 51.37 8.35 -22.06
CA ALA A 181 52.76 7.93 -22.28
C ALA A 181 53.29 8.41 -23.63
N SER A 182 52.51 8.27 -24.71
CA SER A 182 52.89 8.73 -26.06
C SER A 182 52.90 10.26 -26.21
N ALA A 183 52.05 10.98 -25.50
CA ALA A 183 52.07 12.45 -25.43
C ALA A 183 53.29 13.01 -24.70
N ARG A 184 53.94 12.22 -23.82
CA ARG A 184 55.17 12.63 -23.11
C ARG A 184 56.43 12.53 -23.98
N GLU A 185 56.39 11.84 -25.12
CA GLU A 185 57.56 11.65 -26.01
C GLU A 185 57.66 12.68 -27.13
N LYS A 186 56.60 13.44 -27.45
CA LYS A 186 56.64 14.47 -28.50
C LYS A 186 56.83 15.86 -27.91
N THR A 187 58.07 16.35 -27.95
CA THR A 187 58.40 17.76 -27.70
C THR A 187 58.00 18.60 -28.93
N GLU A 188 57.38 19.72 -28.66
CA GLU A 188 56.83 20.77 -29.54
C GLU A 188 57.47 20.89 -30.93
N SER A 189 56.74 20.52 -31.98
CA SER A 189 56.80 21.11 -33.31
C SER A 189 55.62 20.62 -34.16
N GLN A 190 54.87 21.56 -34.73
CA GLN A 190 53.82 21.42 -35.75
C GLN A 190 52.45 20.90 -35.26
N ALA A 191 51.55 21.87 -35.04
CA ALA A 191 50.11 21.67 -34.96
C ALA A 191 49.53 21.57 -36.38
N GLU A 192 49.48 20.35 -36.92
CA GLU A 192 48.47 19.97 -37.91
C GLU A 192 47.42 19.11 -37.20
N SER A 193 46.15 19.40 -37.48
CA SER A 193 44.99 18.80 -36.85
C SER A 193 44.80 17.35 -37.28
N ASP A 194 45.61 16.44 -36.74
CA ASP A 194 45.26 15.03 -36.70
C ASP A 194 44.07 14.88 -35.75
N GLY A 195 42.97 14.29 -36.23
CA GLY A 195 41.73 14.05 -35.49
C GLY A 195 41.85 13.09 -34.29
N SER A 196 43.03 12.98 -33.70
CA SER A 196 43.38 12.15 -32.55
C SER A 196 43.44 12.97 -31.25
N GLY A 197 42.45 13.85 -31.06
CA GLY A 197 42.28 14.61 -29.82
C GLY A 197 41.34 13.88 -28.87
N ILE A 198 41.77 13.64 -27.63
CA ILE A 198 40.87 13.12 -26.59
C ILE A 198 39.92 14.24 -26.18
N VAL A 199 38.67 14.17 -26.63
CA VAL A 199 37.61 15.09 -26.22
C VAL A 199 36.93 14.53 -24.98
N TYR A 200 37.20 15.14 -23.82
CA TYR A 200 36.50 14.79 -22.59
C TYR A 200 35.18 15.53 -22.49
N GLN A 201 34.08 14.82 -22.74
CA GLN A 201 32.74 15.37 -22.61
C GLN A 201 32.12 14.96 -21.27
N LEU A 202 32.10 15.91 -20.32
CA LEU A 202 31.43 15.72 -19.04
C LEU A 202 29.91 15.91 -19.21
N ASN A 203 29.17 14.81 -19.21
CA ASN A 203 27.71 14.86 -19.23
C ASN A 203 27.17 14.90 -17.81
N TYR A 204 26.73 16.09 -17.35
CA TYR A 204 26.00 16.22 -16.09
C TYR A 204 24.56 15.74 -16.25
N ARG A 205 24.08 14.88 -15.33
CA ARG A 205 22.68 14.40 -15.30
C ARG A 205 21.91 15.15 -14.21
N PRO A 206 21.26 16.29 -14.53
CA PRO A 206 20.56 17.11 -13.53
C PRO A 206 19.41 16.35 -12.85
N GLU A 207 18.72 15.47 -13.59
CA GLU A 207 17.62 14.66 -13.05
C GLU A 207 18.06 13.73 -11.92
N GLN A 208 19.28 13.18 -11.98
CA GLN A 208 19.79 12.31 -10.92
C GLN A 208 20.11 13.09 -9.64
N ALA A 209 20.65 14.31 -9.78
CA ALA A 209 20.87 15.20 -8.65
C ALA A 209 19.55 15.66 -8.02
N ARG A 210 18.54 15.98 -8.84
CA ARG A 210 17.19 16.32 -8.35
C ARG A 210 16.54 15.13 -7.65
N LEU A 211 16.63 13.93 -8.21
CA LEU A 211 16.12 12.70 -7.59
C LEU A 211 16.80 12.41 -6.25
N ALA A 212 18.11 12.65 -6.13
CA ALA A 212 18.81 12.50 -4.85
C ALA A 212 18.31 13.49 -3.79
N GLN A 213 18.03 14.75 -4.18
CA GLN A 213 17.45 15.74 -3.28
C GLN A 213 16.01 15.38 -2.89
N THR A 214 15.15 14.97 -3.83
CA THR A 214 13.77 14.58 -3.53
C THR A 214 13.72 13.33 -2.65
N THR A 215 14.62 12.37 -2.85
CA THR A 215 14.73 11.19 -1.98
C THR A 215 15.04 11.59 -0.54
N ARG A 216 15.96 12.54 -0.34
CA ARG A 216 16.29 13.07 1.00
C ARG A 216 15.10 13.80 1.63
N VAL A 217 14.36 14.57 0.85
CA VAL A 217 13.13 15.25 1.32
C VAL A 217 12.06 14.22 1.70
N ALA A 218 11.84 13.19 0.88
CA ALA A 218 10.88 12.12 1.15
C ALA A 218 11.24 11.30 2.40
N GLU A 219 12.54 11.07 2.67
CA GLU A 219 12.98 10.43 3.91
C GLU A 219 12.64 11.28 5.15
N LEU A 220 12.88 12.59 5.06
CA LEU A 220 12.53 13.53 6.13
C LEU A 220 11.02 13.61 6.34
N GLU A 221 10.25 13.67 5.26
CA GLU A 221 8.78 13.63 5.30
C GLU A 221 8.29 12.34 5.93
N GLY A 222 8.81 11.17 5.52
CA GLY A 222 8.44 9.89 6.11
C GLY A 222 8.81 9.78 7.59
N ARG A 223 9.90 10.43 8.03
CA ARG A 223 10.24 10.53 9.46
C ARG A 223 9.30 11.48 10.21
N LEU A 224 8.96 12.61 9.62
CA LEU A 224 8.04 13.60 10.18
C LEU A 224 6.63 13.02 10.31
N HIS A 225 6.14 12.35 9.27
CA HIS A 225 4.85 11.64 9.29
C HIS A 225 4.78 10.56 10.39
N ARG A 226 5.87 9.82 10.62
CA ARG A 226 5.93 8.86 11.74
C ARG A 226 5.83 9.56 13.10
N LEU A 227 6.47 10.72 13.27
CA LEU A 227 6.36 11.51 14.50
C LEU A 227 4.95 12.06 14.67
N GLU A 228 4.33 12.57 13.60
CA GLU A 228 2.95 13.07 13.60
C GLU A 228 1.94 11.95 13.88
N SER A 229 2.15 10.75 13.34
CA SER A 229 1.27 9.61 13.63
C SER A 229 1.29 9.22 15.10
N ILE A 230 2.44 9.33 15.78
CA ILE A 230 2.57 9.05 17.21
C ILE A 230 1.98 10.19 18.05
N MET A 231 2.28 11.44 17.70
CA MET A 231 1.77 12.61 18.43
C MET A 231 0.27 12.86 18.18
N GLY A 232 -0.25 12.35 17.08
CA GLY A 232 -1.59 12.62 16.58
C GLY A 232 -1.65 13.95 15.82
N SER A 233 -2.42 13.98 14.74
CA SER A 233 -2.67 15.18 13.93
C SER A 233 -3.83 16.05 14.44
N SER A 234 -4.65 15.52 15.36
CA SER A 234 -5.87 16.17 15.84
C SER A 234 -5.61 17.08 17.04
N ASN A 235 -5.81 18.38 16.88
CA ASN A 235 -5.78 19.34 17.97
C ASN A 235 -6.86 19.05 19.03
N ASP A 236 -7.97 18.40 18.66
CA ASP A 236 -9.08 18.08 19.57
C ASP A 236 -8.67 17.18 20.73
N LYS A 237 -7.72 16.26 20.49
CA LYS A 237 -7.17 15.42 21.57
C LYS A 237 -6.31 16.25 22.51
N LEU A 238 -5.53 17.19 21.98
CA LEU A 238 -4.73 18.10 22.79
C LEU A 238 -5.61 19.08 23.57
N THR A 239 -6.69 19.61 22.98
CA THR A 239 -7.61 20.51 23.69
C THR A 239 -8.37 19.79 24.80
N ARG A 240 -8.79 18.53 24.59
CA ARG A 240 -9.37 17.67 25.65
C ARG A 240 -8.37 17.37 26.77
N LEU A 241 -7.11 17.11 26.45
CA LEU A 241 -6.07 16.90 27.46
C LEU A 241 -5.72 18.20 28.20
N ALA A 242 -5.71 19.32 27.49
CA ALA A 242 -5.43 20.63 28.05
C ALA A 242 -6.56 21.08 28.98
N SER A 243 -7.82 20.79 28.66
CA SER A 243 -8.94 21.07 29.58
C SER A 243 -8.89 20.20 30.83
N ALA A 244 -8.52 18.92 30.71
CA ALA A 244 -8.42 18.00 31.84
C ALA A 244 -7.25 18.33 32.79
N THR A 245 -6.13 18.82 32.24
CA THR A 245 -4.92 19.11 33.03
C THR A 245 -4.70 20.60 33.29
N ASN A 246 -5.52 21.48 32.71
CA ASN A 246 -5.37 22.94 32.69
C ASN A 246 -3.97 23.40 32.26
N LYS A 247 -3.29 22.61 31.41
CA LYS A 247 -1.94 22.86 30.91
C LYS A 247 -1.91 22.72 29.39
N GLY A 248 -1.24 23.63 28.71
CA GLY A 248 -1.34 23.78 27.25
C GLY A 248 -0.37 22.91 26.44
N THR A 249 0.74 22.46 27.02
CA THR A 249 1.76 21.69 26.29
C THR A 249 1.79 20.22 26.68
N LEU A 250 2.06 19.32 25.72
CA LEU A 250 2.14 17.88 25.96
C LEU A 250 3.19 17.51 27.02
N LEU A 251 4.28 18.29 27.10
CA LEU A 251 5.31 18.09 28.11
C LEU A 251 4.79 18.43 29.52
N GLU A 252 4.10 19.56 29.66
CA GLU A 252 3.52 19.98 30.94
C GLU A 252 2.41 19.04 31.41
N THR A 253 1.58 18.53 30.49
CA THR A 253 0.55 17.53 30.81
C THR A 253 1.20 16.22 31.26
N ALA A 254 2.24 15.74 30.58
CA ALA A 254 2.98 14.55 30.99
C ALA A 254 3.66 14.71 32.36
N GLN A 255 4.27 15.87 32.62
CA GLN A 255 4.85 16.18 33.94
C GLN A 255 3.77 16.25 35.03
N HIS A 256 2.62 16.85 34.73
CA HIS A 256 1.48 16.87 35.66
C HIS A 256 1.00 15.47 35.98
N LEU A 257 0.77 14.64 34.96
CA LEU A 257 0.32 13.26 35.12
C LEU A 257 1.34 12.43 35.89
N SER A 258 2.65 12.62 35.64
CA SER A 258 3.73 11.98 36.39
C SER A 258 3.73 12.39 37.86
N ALA A 259 3.58 13.70 38.14
CA ALA A 259 3.48 14.20 39.51
C ALA A 259 2.24 13.68 40.23
N THR A 260 1.07 13.70 39.59
CA THR A 260 -0.16 13.12 40.16
C THR A 260 -0.01 11.62 40.35
N ALA A 261 0.65 10.91 39.42
CA ALA A 261 0.89 9.48 39.56
C ALA A 261 1.81 9.16 40.73
N SER A 262 2.81 10.01 41.01
CA SER A 262 3.67 9.87 42.18
C SER A 262 2.96 10.16 43.50
N LEU A 263 1.86 10.92 43.46
CA LEU A 263 1.02 11.24 44.61
C LEU A 263 -0.05 10.16 44.88
N LEU A 264 -0.29 9.25 43.92
CA LEU A 264 -1.23 8.14 44.09
C LEU A 264 -0.67 7.14 45.11
N ASP A 265 -1.16 7.23 46.34
CA ASP A 265 -0.95 6.22 47.38
C ASP A 265 -2.00 5.11 47.23
N SER A 266 -1.56 3.86 47.09
CA SER A 266 -2.43 2.70 46.91
C SER A 266 -3.44 2.56 48.07
N ALA A 267 -3.03 2.88 49.30
CA ALA A 267 -3.91 2.77 50.46
C ALA A 267 -5.07 3.77 50.43
N GLN A 268 -4.84 4.98 49.88
CA GLN A 268 -5.89 5.99 49.73
C GLN A 268 -6.84 5.63 48.58
N LEU A 269 -6.32 5.03 47.52
CA LEU A 269 -7.12 4.52 46.41
C LEU A 269 -8.05 3.39 46.84
N ASP A 270 -7.56 2.42 47.62
CA ASP A 270 -8.39 1.32 48.14
C ASP A 270 -9.55 1.86 49.01
N HIS A 271 -9.28 2.89 49.83
CA HIS A 271 -10.31 3.53 50.64
C HIS A 271 -11.33 4.30 49.79
N ILE A 272 -10.89 4.98 48.74
CA ILE A 272 -11.77 5.68 47.79
C ILE A 272 -12.60 4.66 46.99
N GLU A 273 -12.02 3.56 46.56
CA GLU A 273 -12.70 2.46 45.86
C GLU A 273 -13.80 1.85 46.74
N GLY A 274 -13.51 1.59 48.02
CA GLY A 274 -14.53 1.12 48.97
C GLY A 274 -15.71 2.10 49.12
N ARG A 275 -15.42 3.41 49.17
CA ARG A 275 -16.48 4.44 49.21
C ARG A 275 -17.26 4.54 47.91
N LEU A 276 -16.60 4.42 46.76
CA LEU A 276 -17.23 4.43 45.44
C LEU A 276 -18.10 3.19 45.24
N SER A 277 -17.65 2.01 45.65
CA SER A 277 -18.45 0.78 45.64
C SER A 277 -19.70 0.93 46.49
N CYS A 278 -19.60 1.51 47.69
CA CYS A 278 -20.75 1.81 48.53
C CYS A 278 -21.71 2.83 47.88
N LEU A 279 -21.18 3.85 47.19
CA LEU A 279 -21.98 4.82 46.45
C LEU A 279 -22.69 4.18 45.26
N GLN A 280 -22.01 3.31 44.51
CA GLN A 280 -22.57 2.57 43.39
C GLN A 280 -23.72 1.68 43.85
N GLN A 281 -23.54 0.92 44.94
CA GLN A 281 -24.61 0.12 45.53
C GLN A 281 -25.82 0.98 45.93
N LYS A 282 -25.60 2.20 46.45
CA LYS A 282 -26.68 3.13 46.76
C LYS A 282 -27.36 3.67 45.49
N LEU A 283 -26.61 3.95 44.43
CA LEU A 283 -27.17 4.38 43.15
C LEU A 283 -27.98 3.26 42.49
N ASP A 284 -27.51 2.02 42.55
CA ASP A 284 -28.25 0.85 42.06
C ASP A 284 -29.56 0.67 42.85
N ALA A 285 -29.50 0.79 44.18
CA ALA A 285 -30.72 0.76 45.01
C ALA A 285 -31.69 1.91 44.71
N ILE A 286 -31.19 3.10 44.34
CA ILE A 286 -32.03 4.22 43.89
C ILE A 286 -32.61 3.94 42.51
N ALA A 287 -31.83 3.37 41.59
CA ALA A 287 -32.29 3.02 40.25
C ALA A 287 -33.36 1.92 40.29
N GLU A 288 -33.22 0.92 41.17
CA GLU A 288 -34.24 -0.10 41.43
C GLU A 288 -35.50 0.53 42.02
N LYS A 289 -35.39 1.34 43.07
CA LYS A 289 -36.55 2.04 43.65
C LYS A 289 -37.24 2.97 42.66
N LYS A 290 -36.48 3.63 41.77
CA LYS A 290 -37.05 4.46 40.70
C LYS A 290 -37.81 3.62 39.67
N LYS A 291 -37.32 2.42 39.33
CA LYS A 291 -38.03 1.47 38.46
C LYS A 291 -39.31 0.96 39.12
N GLU A 292 -39.26 0.65 40.42
CA GLU A 292 -40.44 0.21 41.19
C GLU A 292 -41.51 1.31 41.25
N ILE A 293 -41.12 2.56 41.55
CA ILE A 293 -42.05 3.71 41.56
C ILE A 293 -42.66 3.94 40.18
N ALA A 294 -41.88 3.84 39.09
CA ALA A 294 -42.39 3.97 37.74
C ALA A 294 -43.38 2.85 37.35
N GLN A 295 -43.16 1.62 37.86
CA GLN A 295 -44.08 0.49 37.65
C GLN A 295 -45.37 0.61 38.48
N ASP A 296 -45.30 1.17 39.70
CA ASP A 296 -46.47 1.40 40.52
C ASP A 296 -47.32 2.57 39.97
N GLU A 297 -46.69 3.62 39.43
CA GLU A 297 -47.40 4.70 38.71
C GLU A 297 -48.10 4.23 37.42
N GLU A 298 -47.59 3.20 36.74
CA GLU A 298 -48.27 2.55 35.61
C GLU A 298 -49.45 1.66 36.07
N LYS A 299 -49.34 1.03 37.25
CA LYS A 299 -50.43 0.20 37.82
C LYS A 299 -51.57 1.04 38.39
N ASP A 300 -51.29 2.19 39.02
CA ASP A 300 -52.32 3.09 39.56
C ASP A 300 -53.08 3.86 38.46
N LYS A 301 -52.64 3.79 37.20
CA LYS A 301 -53.32 4.36 36.02
C LYS A 301 -54.16 3.37 35.23
N MET A 302 -54.21 2.09 35.64
CA MET A 302 -55.15 1.07 35.13
C MET A 302 -56.31 0.85 36.10
#